data_AF-A0A5D8ZZV3-F1
#
_entry.id   AF-A0A5D8ZZV3-F1
#
_cell.length_a   1.000
_cell.length_b   1.000
_cell.length_c   1.000
_cell.angle_alpha   90.00
_cell.angle_beta   90.00
_cell.angle_gamma   90.00
#
_symmetry.space_group_name_H-M   'P 1'
#
loop_
_entity.id
_entity.type
_entity.pdbx_description
1 polymer ?
#
loop_
_entity_poly.entity_id
_entity_poly.type
_entity_poly.pdbx_seq_one_letter_code
_entity_poly.pdbx_strand_id
1 'polypeptide(L)'
;MKPIFLLPFCVLLSGCHSSNKTETINPKHTFEFVKETDSTSFIHWTNGKRTFKSSTSVSHHYLDHKTSLQWSNDNYMCLRHPNGSDTWTDLILPLTNNEVKFYENTLAYDKINGIVIYETDSPPYKLIAENIPGKEKQFLGENWKNCSSLFPHYCIDSIYIENKELYVNWVTPNKIDNPHTTEVQKIKLKL
;
A
#
# COMPACT_ATOMS: atom_id res chain seq x y z
N MET A 1 -8.15 -27.21 -60.65
CA MET A 1 -7.32 -26.86 -59.48
C MET A 1 -8.17 -26.10 -58.47
N LYS A 2 -8.17 -26.52 -57.20
CA LYS A 2 -8.42 -25.67 -56.00
C LYS A 2 -7.03 -25.26 -55.45
N PRO A 3 -6.86 -24.38 -54.42
CA PRO A 3 -7.83 -23.66 -53.58
C PRO A 3 -7.84 -22.14 -53.97
N ILE A 4 -8.11 -21.08 -53.19
CA ILE A 4 -8.29 -20.83 -51.74
C ILE A 4 -9.43 -19.81 -51.53
N PHE A 5 -10.21 -19.95 -50.46
CA PHE A 5 -11.02 -18.87 -49.87
C PHE A 5 -10.20 -18.20 -48.75
N LEU A 6 -9.97 -16.89 -48.83
CA LEU A 6 -9.41 -16.10 -47.73
C LEU A 6 -10.54 -15.37 -47.00
N LEU A 7 -10.97 -15.95 -45.87
CA LEU A 7 -11.77 -15.26 -44.86
C LEU A 7 -10.84 -14.38 -44.00
N PRO A 8 -11.02 -13.05 -43.95
CA PRO A 8 -10.33 -12.22 -42.97
C PRO A 8 -10.95 -12.49 -41.59
N PHE A 9 -10.22 -13.22 -40.75
CA PHE A 9 -10.59 -13.52 -39.38
C PHE A 9 -10.36 -12.27 -38.52
N CYS A 10 -11.33 -11.35 -38.51
CA CYS A 10 -11.32 -10.19 -37.61
C CYS A 10 -11.51 -10.66 -36.16
N VAL A 11 -10.41 -11.02 -35.50
CA VAL A 11 -10.36 -11.24 -34.06
C VAL A 11 -10.76 -9.94 -33.38
N LEU A 12 -11.88 -10.00 -32.65
CA LEU A 12 -12.30 -8.96 -31.73
C LEU A 12 -11.21 -8.80 -30.67
N LEU A 13 -10.36 -7.77 -30.82
CA LEU A 13 -9.57 -7.27 -29.71
C LEU A 13 -10.53 -6.58 -28.74
N SER A 14 -11.12 -7.40 -27.86
CA SER A 14 -11.69 -6.94 -26.61
C SER A 14 -10.56 -6.27 -25.83
N GLY A 15 -10.43 -4.96 -25.98
CA GLY A 15 -9.50 -4.16 -25.19
C GLY A 15 -9.80 -4.44 -23.72
N CYS A 16 -8.81 -4.98 -23.00
CA CYS A 16 -8.95 -5.21 -21.57
C CYS A 16 -9.25 -3.88 -20.90
N HIS A 17 -10.51 -3.70 -20.51
CA HIS A 17 -10.83 -2.75 -19.46
C HIS A 17 -10.09 -3.23 -18.21
N SER A 18 -8.92 -2.64 -17.95
CA SER A 18 -8.45 -2.49 -16.59
C SER A 18 -9.52 -1.64 -15.91
N SER A 19 -10.48 -2.31 -15.27
CA SER A 19 -11.42 -1.66 -14.41
C SER A 19 -10.62 -1.20 -13.20
N ASN A 20 -10.08 0.01 -13.28
CA ASN A 20 -9.98 0.89 -12.13
C ASN A 20 -11.41 1.03 -11.58
N LYS A 21 -11.84 0.01 -10.81
CA LYS A 21 -12.92 0.16 -9.86
C LYS A 21 -12.45 1.28 -8.97
N THR A 22 -13.04 2.45 -9.13
CA THR A 22 -12.92 3.54 -8.17
C THR A 22 -13.65 3.05 -6.92
N GLU A 23 -12.96 2.23 -6.12
CA GLU A 23 -13.51 1.62 -4.93
C GLU A 23 -13.77 2.73 -3.92
N THR A 24 -15.01 3.20 -3.93
CA THR A 24 -15.49 4.25 -3.04
C THR A 24 -15.33 3.76 -1.60
N ILE A 25 -14.63 4.54 -0.79
CA ILE A 25 -14.57 4.35 0.66
C ILE A 25 -15.99 4.13 1.17
N ASN A 26 -16.24 3.02 1.87
CA ASN A 26 -17.57 2.73 2.39
C ASN A 26 -17.97 3.85 3.36
N PRO A 27 -19.03 4.64 3.08
CA PRO A 27 -19.37 5.81 3.89
C PRO A 27 -19.85 5.46 5.31
N LYS A 28 -20.07 4.17 5.60
CA LYS A 28 -20.35 3.65 6.95
C LYS A 28 -19.09 3.35 7.76
N HIS A 29 -17.92 3.39 7.13
CA HIS A 29 -16.64 3.14 7.78
C HIS A 29 -16.09 4.48 8.28
N THR A 30 -16.18 4.70 9.58
CA THR A 30 -15.76 5.95 10.24
C THR A 30 -14.91 5.67 11.47
N PHE A 31 -14.16 6.66 11.90
CA PHE A 31 -13.36 6.65 13.13
C PHE A 31 -13.56 7.95 13.90
N GLU A 32 -13.28 7.91 15.20
CA GLU A 32 -13.32 9.07 16.09
C GLU A 32 -12.20 8.99 17.14
N PHE A 33 -11.78 10.15 17.63
CA PHE A 33 -10.85 10.27 18.76
C PHE A 33 -11.64 10.23 20.07
N VAL A 34 -11.23 9.32 20.96
CA VAL A 34 -11.89 9.07 22.25
C VAL A 34 -11.20 9.84 23.38
N LYS A 35 -9.88 9.90 23.28
CA LYS A 35 -8.99 10.66 24.15
C LYS A 35 -7.70 10.94 23.39
N GLU A 36 -7.26 12.18 23.47
CA GLU A 36 -5.99 12.66 22.95
C GLU A 36 -5.09 13.14 24.10
N THR A 37 -3.79 12.93 23.96
CA THR A 37 -2.72 13.61 24.71
C THR A 37 -1.61 13.96 23.71
N ASP A 38 -0.68 14.83 24.10
CA ASP A 38 0.45 15.31 23.28
C ASP A 38 1.33 14.19 22.66
N SER A 39 1.15 12.93 23.07
CA SER A 39 1.96 11.77 22.67
C SER A 39 1.19 10.47 22.44
N THR A 40 -0.12 10.43 22.71
CA THR A 40 -0.94 9.22 22.56
C THR A 40 -2.38 9.54 22.17
N SER A 41 -2.97 8.69 21.33
CA SER A 41 -4.41 8.76 21.00
C SER A 41 -5.10 7.42 21.27
N PHE A 42 -6.34 7.47 21.76
CA PHE A 42 -7.27 6.35 21.78
C PHE A 42 -8.34 6.58 20.71
N ILE A 43 -8.58 5.57 19.87
CA ILE A 43 -9.53 5.65 18.76
C ILE A 43 -10.66 4.63 18.92
N HIS A 44 -11.86 5.04 18.48
CA HIS A 44 -12.90 4.11 18.07
C HIS A 44 -12.98 4.09 16.55
N TRP A 45 -13.37 2.96 16.00
CA TRP A 45 -13.75 2.84 14.59
C TRP A 45 -14.99 1.97 14.47
N THR A 46 -15.73 2.12 13.38
CA THR A 46 -16.97 1.36 13.14
C THR A 46 -17.07 0.92 11.70
N ASN A 47 -17.76 -0.20 11.47
CA ASN A 47 -18.22 -0.63 10.15
C ASN A 47 -19.70 -0.29 9.88
N GLY A 48 -20.29 0.57 10.73
CA GLY A 48 -21.71 0.89 10.73
C GLY A 48 -22.63 -0.21 11.29
N LYS A 49 -22.07 -1.32 11.80
CA LYS A 49 -22.80 -2.38 12.52
C LYS A 49 -22.27 -2.61 13.93
N ARG A 50 -20.95 -2.44 14.14
CA ARG A 50 -20.25 -2.60 15.42
C ARG A 50 -19.20 -1.52 15.58
N THR A 51 -19.09 -1.00 16.79
CA THR A 51 -17.99 -0.11 17.20
C THR A 51 -16.88 -0.94 17.83
N PHE A 52 -15.66 -0.64 17.44
CA PHE A 52 -14.41 -1.22 17.92
C PHE A 52 -13.61 -0.15 18.66
N LYS A 53 -12.66 -0.57 19.51
CA LYS A 53 -11.85 0.32 20.34
C LYS A 53 -10.42 -0.17 20.39
N SER A 54 -9.44 0.72 20.31
CA SER A 54 -8.04 0.34 20.49
C SER A 54 -7.83 -0.23 21.89
N SER A 55 -7.28 -1.44 21.99
CA SER A 55 -7.00 -2.11 23.27
C SER A 55 -5.83 -1.45 24.02
N THR A 56 -4.88 -0.91 23.26
CA THR A 56 -3.77 -0.07 23.72
C THR A 56 -3.97 1.37 23.24
N SER A 57 -3.19 2.30 23.81
CA SER A 57 -2.99 3.60 23.17
C SER A 57 -2.21 3.42 21.86
N VAL A 58 -2.56 4.21 20.86
CA VAL A 58 -1.66 4.44 19.73
C VAL A 58 -0.56 5.37 20.23
N SER A 59 0.61 4.81 20.52
CA SER A 59 1.76 5.55 21.04
C SER A 59 2.59 6.19 19.92
N HIS A 60 3.26 7.31 20.22
CA HIS A 60 4.26 7.97 19.34
C HIS A 60 3.72 8.58 18.04
N HIS A 61 2.42 8.45 17.76
CA HIS A 61 1.75 9.14 16.66
C HIS A 61 0.55 9.88 17.25
N TYR A 62 0.67 11.20 17.39
CA TYR A 62 -0.46 12.05 17.78
C TYR A 62 -1.43 12.09 16.59
N LEU A 63 -2.38 11.15 16.57
CA LEU A 63 -3.39 11.09 15.52
C LEU A 63 -4.28 12.33 15.65
N ASP A 64 -4.06 13.29 14.75
CA ASP A 64 -4.72 14.59 14.73
C ASP A 64 -5.58 14.75 13.46
N HIS A 65 -6.00 15.99 13.18
CA HIS A 65 -6.76 16.40 12.00
C HIS A 65 -6.07 16.13 10.64
N LYS A 66 -4.78 15.76 10.60
CA LYS A 66 -4.07 15.31 9.38
C LYS A 66 -4.27 13.82 9.11
N THR A 67 -4.79 13.08 10.09
CA THR A 67 -5.09 11.64 9.96
C THR A 67 -6.26 11.45 9.00
N SER A 68 -6.07 10.66 7.95
CA SER A 68 -7.06 10.50 6.88
C SER A 68 -7.25 9.04 6.45
N LEU A 69 -8.51 8.67 6.20
CA LEU A 69 -8.91 7.36 5.72
C LEU A 69 -8.44 7.15 4.27
N GLN A 70 -7.48 6.25 4.06
CA GLN A 70 -6.90 5.93 2.74
C GLN A 70 -7.76 4.93 1.98
N TRP A 71 -8.21 3.88 2.67
CA TRP A 71 -9.07 2.85 2.12
C TRP A 71 -9.75 2.04 3.23
N SER A 72 -10.79 1.31 2.87
CA SER A 72 -11.35 0.25 3.72
C SER A 72 -11.99 -0.83 2.87
N ASN A 73 -12.12 -2.02 3.45
CA ASN A 73 -12.80 -3.18 2.89
C ASN A 73 -13.62 -3.87 4.01
N ASP A 74 -14.19 -5.05 3.76
CA ASP A 74 -15.00 -5.77 4.76
C ASP A 74 -14.23 -6.23 6.00
N ASN A 75 -12.89 -6.27 5.93
CA ASN A 75 -12.00 -6.79 6.99
C ASN A 75 -11.22 -5.70 7.73
N TYR A 76 -10.91 -4.57 7.08
CA TYR A 76 -9.96 -3.57 7.54
C TYR A 76 -10.36 -2.14 7.16
N MET A 77 -9.93 -1.19 7.98
CA MET A 77 -9.88 0.24 7.68
C MET A 77 -8.43 0.72 7.79
N CYS A 78 -7.97 1.51 6.82
CA CYS A 78 -6.59 2.02 6.76
C CYS A 78 -6.58 3.53 6.92
N LEU A 79 -6.01 4.01 8.03
CA LEU A 79 -5.79 5.43 8.28
C LEU A 79 -4.32 5.77 8.01
N ARG A 80 -4.02 6.89 7.38
CA ARG A 80 -2.66 7.42 7.25
C ARG A 80 -2.51 8.69 8.06
N HIS A 81 -1.41 8.79 8.79
CA HIS A 81 -1.00 9.99 9.49
C HIS A 81 0.37 10.44 8.95
N PRO A 82 0.54 11.70 8.51
CA PRO A 82 1.83 12.23 8.08
C PRO A 82 2.67 12.65 9.29
N ASN A 83 3.86 12.07 9.43
CA ASN A 83 4.72 12.27 10.60
C ASN A 83 5.64 13.50 10.46
N GLY A 84 5.67 14.12 9.26
CA GLY A 84 6.59 15.19 8.90
C GLY A 84 7.78 14.69 8.06
N SER A 85 8.59 15.61 7.54
CA SER A 85 9.82 15.31 6.77
C SER A 85 9.66 14.26 5.64
N ASP A 86 8.54 14.30 4.91
CA ASP A 86 8.14 13.33 3.86
C ASP A 86 8.01 11.87 4.35
N THR A 87 7.64 11.68 5.62
CA THR A 87 7.35 10.36 6.21
C THR A 87 5.92 10.26 6.73
N TRP A 88 5.38 9.04 6.80
CA TRP A 88 4.01 8.78 7.24
C TRP A 88 3.87 7.39 7.87
N THR A 89 2.93 7.24 8.81
CA THR A 89 2.51 5.92 9.31
C THR A 89 1.12 5.59 8.81
N ASP A 90 0.96 4.36 8.31
CA ASP A 90 -0.33 3.75 8.05
C ASP A 90 -0.75 2.83 9.20
N LEU A 91 -1.99 3.01 9.65
CA LEU A 91 -2.65 2.26 10.70
C LEU A 91 -3.69 1.35 10.08
N ILE A 92 -3.51 0.04 10.20
CA ILE A 92 -4.50 -0.95 9.78
C ILE A 92 -5.35 -1.35 10.98
N LEU A 93 -6.63 -0.98 10.93
CA LEU A 93 -7.65 -1.25 11.93
C LEU A 93 -8.50 -2.46 11.49
N PRO A 94 -8.38 -3.63 12.11
CA PRO A 94 -9.25 -4.77 11.81
C PRO A 94 -10.70 -4.53 12.23
N LEU A 95 -11.65 -5.06 11.47
CA LEU A 95 -13.09 -5.02 11.74
C LEU A 95 -13.61 -6.30 12.43
N THR A 96 -12.70 -7.06 13.03
CA THR A 96 -12.95 -8.36 13.67
C THR A 96 -12.34 -8.49 15.06
N ASN A 97 -11.31 -7.70 15.39
CA ASN A 97 -10.62 -7.66 16.67
C ASN A 97 -10.06 -6.24 16.93
N ASN A 98 -9.31 -6.05 18.01
CA ASN A 98 -8.78 -4.74 18.43
C ASN A 98 -7.24 -4.59 18.26
N GLU A 99 -6.58 -5.51 17.54
CA GLU A 99 -5.13 -5.46 17.26
C GLU A 99 -4.82 -4.50 16.09
N VAL A 100 -4.57 -3.24 16.42
CA VAL A 100 -4.09 -2.24 15.45
C VAL A 100 -2.67 -2.60 14.98
N LYS A 101 -2.42 -2.51 13.67
CA LYS A 101 -1.07 -2.62 13.09
C LYS A 101 -0.57 -1.28 12.54
N PHE A 102 0.74 -1.12 12.52
CA PHE A 102 1.44 0.08 12.06
C PHE A 102 2.45 -0.28 10.96
N TYR A 103 2.49 0.52 9.91
CA TYR A 103 3.44 0.39 8.79
C TYR A 103 3.97 1.77 8.40
N GLU A 104 5.25 2.01 8.66
CA GLU A 104 5.92 3.27 8.30
C GLU A 104 6.23 3.30 6.80
N ASN A 105 6.06 4.48 6.18
CA ASN A 105 6.32 4.77 4.77
C ASN A 105 5.71 3.71 3.83
N THR A 106 4.41 3.46 4.00
CA THR A 106 3.67 2.50 3.17
C THR A 106 3.44 3.05 1.76
N LEU A 107 3.80 2.25 0.75
CA LEU A 107 3.90 2.66 -0.65
C LEU A 107 2.83 2.07 -1.57
N ALA A 108 2.38 0.83 -1.34
CA ALA A 108 1.34 0.20 -2.13
C ALA A 108 0.55 -0.85 -1.33
N TYR A 109 -0.65 -1.20 -1.82
CA TYR A 109 -1.54 -2.17 -1.19
C TYR A 109 -2.19 -3.07 -2.24
N ASP A 110 -2.35 -4.34 -1.89
CA ASP A 110 -3.40 -5.19 -2.44
C ASP A 110 -4.52 -5.19 -1.39
N LYS A 111 -5.49 -4.30 -1.59
CA LYS A 111 -6.61 -4.10 -0.65
C LYS A 111 -7.53 -5.33 -0.58
N ILE A 112 -7.51 -6.22 -1.57
CA ILE A 112 -8.37 -7.40 -1.61
C ILE A 112 -7.71 -8.55 -0.87
N ASN A 113 -6.44 -8.82 -1.17
CA ASN A 113 -5.68 -9.90 -0.54
C ASN A 113 -5.02 -9.49 0.80
N GLY A 114 -5.12 -8.22 1.19
CA GLY A 114 -4.55 -7.70 2.43
C GLY A 114 -3.02 -7.67 2.41
N ILE A 115 -2.39 -7.39 1.26
CA ILE A 115 -0.94 -7.23 1.16
C ILE A 115 -0.59 -5.75 1.27
N VAL A 116 0.46 -5.43 2.03
CA VAL A 116 1.01 -4.08 2.18
C VAL A 116 2.48 -4.06 1.76
N ILE A 117 2.89 -3.04 1.00
CA ILE A 117 4.28 -2.79 0.62
C ILE A 117 4.75 -1.53 1.33
N TYR A 118 5.84 -1.63 2.10
CA TYR A 118 6.37 -0.54 2.90
C TYR A 118 7.90 -0.58 2.93
N GLU A 119 8.52 0.52 3.36
CA GLU A 119 9.98 0.62 3.42
C GLU A 119 10.59 -0.27 4.53
N THR A 120 11.89 -0.54 4.42
CA THR A 120 12.62 -1.18 5.52
C THR A 120 14.01 -0.57 5.69
N ASP A 121 14.42 -0.49 6.95
CA ASP A 121 15.76 -0.19 7.42
C ASP A 121 16.72 -1.39 7.30
N SER A 122 16.20 -2.59 7.04
CA SER A 122 16.92 -3.86 7.14
C SER A 122 17.76 -4.16 5.89
N PRO A 123 19.10 -4.00 5.92
CA PRO A 123 19.95 -4.22 4.76
C PRO A 123 20.04 -5.72 4.42
N PRO A 124 20.24 -6.11 3.16
CA PRO A 124 20.44 -5.28 1.96
C PRO A 124 19.14 -4.78 1.29
N TYR A 125 17.99 -5.12 1.86
CA TYR A 125 16.67 -4.90 1.27
C TYR A 125 16.27 -3.41 1.21
N LYS A 126 15.28 -3.11 0.36
CA LYS A 126 14.72 -1.76 0.19
C LYS A 126 13.27 -1.70 0.65
N LEU A 127 12.49 -2.75 0.41
CA LEU A 127 11.07 -2.83 0.74
C LEU A 127 10.74 -4.17 1.42
N ILE A 128 9.62 -4.21 2.14
CA ILE A 128 8.96 -5.43 2.59
C ILE A 128 7.55 -5.48 2.00
N ALA A 129 7.14 -6.65 1.52
CA ALA A 129 5.75 -7.01 1.36
C ALA A 129 5.30 -7.84 2.58
N GLU A 130 4.20 -7.48 3.24
CA GLU A 130 3.58 -8.27 4.31
C GLU A 130 2.13 -8.65 3.97
N ASN A 131 1.77 -9.90 4.22
CA ASN A 131 0.37 -10.37 4.26
C ASN A 131 -0.23 -10.02 5.63
N ILE A 132 -1.21 -9.11 5.68
CA ILE A 132 -1.80 -8.59 6.93
C ILE A 132 -2.45 -9.73 7.76
N PRO A 133 -3.32 -10.60 7.22
CA PRO A 133 -3.82 -11.77 7.94
C PRO A 133 -2.74 -12.73 8.46
N GLY A 134 -1.82 -13.16 7.59
CA GLY A 134 -0.86 -14.24 7.86
C GLY A 134 0.41 -13.81 8.62
N LYS A 135 0.72 -12.51 8.63
CA LYS A 135 2.01 -11.93 9.09
C LYS A 135 3.23 -12.45 8.31
N GLU A 136 3.01 -13.11 7.16
CA GLU A 136 4.06 -13.56 6.26
C GLU A 136 4.75 -12.36 5.61
N LYS A 137 6.09 -12.38 5.52
CA LYS A 137 6.91 -11.29 4.99
C LYS A 137 7.79 -11.77 3.84
N GLN A 138 7.83 -10.99 2.77
CA GLN A 138 8.79 -11.12 1.68
C GLN A 138 9.63 -9.84 1.62
N PHE A 139 10.92 -9.98 1.85
CA PHE A 139 11.88 -8.90 1.69
C PHE A 139 12.24 -8.70 0.21
N LEU A 140 12.44 -7.45 -0.20
CA LEU A 140 12.51 -7.05 -1.61
C LEU A 140 13.67 -6.07 -1.86
N GLY A 141 14.20 -6.09 -3.09
CA GLY A 141 15.16 -5.09 -3.57
C GLY A 141 16.63 -5.28 -3.19
N GLU A 142 17.00 -6.44 -2.63
CA GLU A 142 18.40 -6.82 -2.33
C GLU A 142 19.36 -6.58 -3.51
N ASN A 143 18.93 -6.93 -4.72
CA ASN A 143 19.73 -6.84 -5.94
C ASN A 143 19.43 -5.58 -6.79
N TRP A 144 18.68 -4.61 -6.27
CA TRP A 144 18.40 -3.37 -7.00
C TRP A 144 19.61 -2.43 -6.95
N LYS A 145 19.80 -1.66 -8.03
CA LYS A 145 20.85 -0.63 -8.09
C LYS A 145 20.73 0.31 -6.91
N ASN A 146 21.83 0.52 -6.17
CA ASN A 146 21.84 1.50 -5.09
C ASN A 146 21.50 2.88 -5.66
N CYS A 147 20.48 3.50 -5.07
CA CYS A 147 20.14 4.90 -5.28
C CYS A 147 20.86 5.76 -4.23
N SER A 148 20.93 7.08 -4.44
CA SER A 148 21.64 8.01 -3.57
C SER A 148 20.84 8.45 -2.34
N SER A 149 19.53 8.23 -2.32
CA SER A 149 18.68 8.56 -1.17
C SER A 149 18.72 7.47 -0.10
N LEU A 150 18.64 7.91 1.16
CA LEU A 150 18.46 7.01 2.30
C LEU A 150 17.06 6.37 2.30
N PHE A 151 16.02 7.10 1.88
CA PHE A 151 14.66 6.58 1.84
C PHE A 151 14.29 6.06 0.44
N PRO A 152 13.89 4.77 0.30
CA PRO A 152 13.46 4.16 -0.95
C PRO A 152 12.41 4.95 -1.75
N HIS A 153 11.51 5.70 -1.11
CA HIS A 153 10.44 6.45 -1.77
C HIS A 153 10.95 7.59 -2.67
N TYR A 154 12.15 8.12 -2.44
CA TYR A 154 12.81 9.04 -3.38
C TYR A 154 13.40 8.32 -4.59
N CYS A 155 13.55 7.01 -4.53
CA CYS A 155 14.08 6.16 -5.60
C CYS A 155 12.94 5.41 -6.33
N ILE A 156 11.69 5.79 -6.09
CA ILE A 156 10.49 5.19 -6.70
C ILE A 156 9.69 6.30 -7.37
N ASP A 157 9.53 6.18 -8.68
CA ASP A 157 8.64 7.04 -9.50
C ASP A 157 7.19 6.57 -9.41
N SER A 158 6.95 5.26 -9.54
CA SER A 158 5.64 4.63 -9.34
C SER A 158 5.77 3.23 -8.77
N ILE A 159 4.74 2.78 -8.05
CA ILE A 159 4.68 1.46 -7.42
C ILE A 159 3.22 1.01 -7.28
N TYR A 160 2.93 -0.22 -7.70
CA TYR A 160 1.59 -0.82 -7.62
C TYR A 160 1.63 -2.34 -7.61
N ILE A 161 0.57 -2.97 -7.11
CA ILE A 161 0.37 -4.42 -7.19
C ILE A 161 -0.75 -4.70 -8.19
N GLU A 162 -0.52 -5.67 -9.08
CA GLU A 162 -1.55 -6.24 -9.94
C GLU A 162 -1.35 -7.77 -10.02
N ASN A 163 -2.41 -8.56 -9.83
CA ASN A 163 -2.39 -10.03 -9.96
C ASN A 163 -1.30 -10.76 -9.12
N LYS A 164 -1.06 -10.32 -7.88
CA LYS A 164 0.06 -10.76 -7.01
C LYS A 164 1.47 -10.53 -7.60
N GLU A 165 1.60 -9.59 -8.53
CA GLU A 165 2.89 -9.08 -9.02
C GLU A 165 3.05 -7.63 -8.58
N LEU A 166 4.20 -7.31 -7.98
CA LEU A 166 4.62 -5.97 -7.66
C LEU A 166 5.39 -5.37 -8.86
N TYR A 167 5.03 -4.15 -9.22
CA TYR A 167 5.71 -3.34 -10.22
C TYR A 167 6.27 -2.10 -9.54
N VAL A 168 7.56 -1.82 -9.74
CA VAL A 168 8.25 -0.64 -9.19
C VAL A 168 9.08 0.02 -10.28
N ASN A 169 8.80 1.29 -10.58
CA ASN A 169 9.68 2.13 -11.39
C ASN A 169 10.81 2.64 -10.49
N TRP A 170 11.92 1.91 -10.44
CA TRP A 170 13.08 2.26 -9.62
C TRP A 170 13.96 3.30 -10.33
N VAL A 171 14.32 4.38 -9.63
CA VAL A 171 15.00 5.55 -10.19
C VAL A 171 16.37 5.75 -9.56
N THR A 172 17.38 5.98 -10.40
CA THR A 172 18.75 6.31 -9.99
C THR A 172 19.22 7.61 -10.67
N PRO A 173 19.93 8.52 -9.96
CA PRO A 173 20.37 8.40 -8.57
C PRO A 173 19.22 8.58 -7.56
N ASN A 174 18.20 9.36 -7.90
CA ASN A 174 16.87 9.44 -7.26
C ASN A 174 15.92 10.21 -8.22
N LYS A 175 14.66 10.42 -7.85
CA LYS A 175 13.65 11.10 -8.68
C LYS A 175 13.66 12.63 -8.65
N ILE A 176 14.48 13.24 -7.78
CA ILE A 176 14.61 14.70 -7.65
C ILE A 176 15.75 15.20 -8.54
N ASP A 177 16.87 14.48 -8.53
CA ASP A 177 18.06 14.83 -9.30
C ASP A 177 17.86 14.65 -10.81
N ASN A 178 18.58 15.44 -11.59
CA ASN A 178 18.57 15.38 -13.05
C ASN A 178 20.01 15.40 -13.61
N PRO A 179 20.35 14.54 -14.59
CA PRO A 179 19.51 13.50 -15.17
C PRO A 179 19.34 12.29 -14.23
N HIS A 180 18.20 11.62 -14.33
CA HIS A 180 17.95 10.32 -13.70
C HIS A 180 17.55 9.27 -14.74
N THR A 181 17.64 7.99 -14.36
CA THR A 181 17.25 6.84 -15.19
C THR A 181 16.31 5.94 -14.41
N THR A 182 15.29 5.41 -15.09
CA THR A 182 14.27 4.53 -14.50
C THR A 182 14.40 3.09 -15.01
N GLU A 183 14.28 2.11 -14.12
CA GLU A 183 14.29 0.69 -14.41
C GLU A 183 13.07 0.01 -13.76
N VAL A 184 12.29 -0.74 -14.54
CA VAL A 184 11.09 -1.42 -14.04
C VAL A 184 11.47 -2.73 -13.35
N GLN A 185 11.29 -2.78 -12.03
CA GLN A 185 11.43 -3.99 -11.22
C GLN A 185 10.06 -4.69 -11.16
N LYS A 186 9.99 -5.92 -11.68
CA LYS A 186 8.79 -6.77 -11.63
C LYS A 186 9.04 -7.98 -10.75
N ILE A 187 8.22 -8.17 -9.71
CA ILE A 187 8.43 -9.19 -8.67
C ILE A 187 7.14 -9.95 -8.40
N LYS A 188 7.19 -11.29 -8.46
CA LYS A 188 6.09 -12.13 -8.00
C LYS A 188 6.06 -12.19 -6.48
N LEU A 189 4.92 -11.85 -5.89
CA LEU A 189 4.67 -11.96 -4.46
C LEU A 189 4.36 -13.41 -4.09
N LYS A 190 5.03 -13.93 -3.06
CA LYS A 190 4.93 -15.29 -2.53
C LYS A 190 4.32 -15.25 -1.12
N LEU A 191 3.12 -14.65 -1.06
CA LEU A 191 2.32 -14.29 0.11
C LEU A 191 0.83 -14.57 -0.17
#